data_AF-A0A2G5TXI5-F1
#
_entry.id   AF-A0A2G5TXI5-F1
#
_cell.length_a   1.000
_cell.length_b   1.000
_cell.length_c   1.000
_cell.angle_alpha   90.00
_cell.angle_beta   90.00
_cell.angle_gamma   90.00
#
_symmetry.space_group_name_H-M   'P 1'
#
loop_
_entity.id
_entity.type
_entity.pdbx_description
1 polymer ?
#
loop_
_entity_poly.entity_id
_entity_poly.type
_entity_poly.pdbx_seq_one_letter_code
_entity_poly.pdbx_strand_id
1 'polypeptide(L)'
;MADENHVRLTEVQLIQSEFGCPLEDCYKMAVQYYKKEHVGKQEPVQYEDRIKLLSLSKQIQNGPITDEFDNAGWLDITGNDVK
;
A
#
# COMPACT_ATOMS: atom_id res chain seq x y z
N MET A 1 6.59 -0.45 43.81
CA MET A 1 6.57 -1.56 42.84
C MET A 1 5.93 -0.98 41.59
N ALA A 2 6.73 -0.73 40.55
CA ALA A 2 6.19 -0.22 39.28
C ALA A 2 5.68 -1.44 38.50
N ASP A 3 4.41 -1.41 38.11
CA ASP A 3 3.78 -2.40 37.25
C ASP A 3 4.40 -2.28 35.84
N GLU A 4 5.42 -3.10 35.56
CA GLU A 4 6.09 -3.13 34.25
C GLU A 4 5.48 -4.19 33.31
N ASN A 5 4.16 -4.31 33.27
CA ASN A 5 3.48 -5.07 32.21
C ASN A 5 3.29 -4.20 30.95
N HIS A 6 4.39 -3.79 30.33
CA HIS A 6 4.36 -3.18 29.01
C HIS A 6 4.12 -4.26 27.95
N VAL A 7 2.86 -4.45 27.55
CA VAL A 7 2.52 -5.31 26.42
C VAL A 7 2.96 -4.59 25.14
N ARG A 8 3.97 -5.14 24.45
CA ARG A 8 4.36 -4.66 23.13
C ARG A 8 3.49 -5.33 22.07
N LEU A 9 2.60 -4.56 21.45
CA LEU A 9 1.82 -4.99 20.30
C LEU A 9 2.66 -4.86 19.03
N THR A 10 2.50 -5.80 18.10
CA THR A 10 3.02 -5.68 16.73
C THR A 10 2.19 -4.65 15.95
N GLU A 11 2.73 -4.13 14.84
CA GLU A 11 1.97 -3.21 13.97
C GLU A 11 0.66 -3.82 13.47
N VAL A 12 0.67 -5.12 13.13
CA VAL A 12 -0.54 -5.84 12.72
C VAL A 12 -1.59 -5.85 13.83
N GLN A 13 -1.16 -6.06 15.09
CA GLN A 13 -2.05 -6.05 16.24
C GLN A 13 -2.57 -4.65 16.56
N LEU A 14 -1.76 -3.61 16.36
CA LEU A 14 -2.18 -2.22 16.50
C LEU A 14 -3.26 -1.87 15.47
N ILE A 15 -3.06 -2.24 14.21
CA ILE A 15 -4.04 -2.03 13.13
C ILE A 15 -5.34 -2.76 13.45
N GLN A 16 -5.26 -4.02 13.90
CA GLN A 16 -6.46 -4.76 14.29
C GLN A 16 -7.19 -4.11 15.47
N SER A 17 -6.45 -3.59 16.45
CA SER A 17 -7.03 -2.88 17.59
C SER A 17 -7.69 -1.55 17.19
N GLU A 18 -7.12 -0.84 16.22
CA GLU A 18 -7.62 0.46 15.76
C GLU A 18 -8.87 0.31 14.87
N PHE A 19 -8.83 -0.60 13.90
CA PHE A 19 -9.88 -0.73 12.89
C PHE A 19 -10.89 -1.84 13.20
N GLY A 20 -10.63 -2.70 14.18
CA GLY A 20 -11.48 -3.84 14.50
C GLY A 20 -11.51 -4.95 13.44
N CYS A 21 -10.68 -4.85 12.39
CA CYS A 21 -10.53 -5.83 11.32
C CYS A 21 -9.09 -6.37 11.27
N PRO A 22 -8.87 -7.64 10.88
CA PRO A 22 -7.54 -8.11 10.51
C PRO A 22 -6.94 -7.23 9.40
N LEU A 23 -5.64 -6.97 9.44
CA LEU A 23 -4.92 -6.15 8.45
C LEU A 23 -5.24 -6.54 7.00
N GLU A 24 -5.32 -7.84 6.72
CA GLU A 24 -5.62 -8.34 5.38
C GLU A 24 -7.01 -7.91 4.88
N ASP A 25 -8.01 -7.90 5.76
CA ASP A 25 -9.37 -7.47 5.42
C ASP A 25 -9.43 -5.96 5.25
N CYS A 26 -8.75 -5.21 6.12
CA CYS A 26 -8.63 -3.77 5.98
C CYS A 26 -7.95 -3.40 4.63
N TYR A 27 -6.92 -4.15 4.21
CA TYR A 27 -6.28 -4.00 2.90
C TYR A 27 -7.25 -4.28 1.73
N LYS A 28 -7.97 -5.41 1.77
CA LYS A 28 -8.96 -5.77 0.73
C LYS A 28 -10.02 -4.67 0.58
N MET A 29 -10.55 -4.17 1.69
CA MET A 29 -11.52 -3.08 1.70
C MET A 29 -10.96 -1.78 1.11
N ALA A 30 -9.74 -1.40 1.48
CA ALA A 30 -9.08 -0.21 0.96
C ALA A 30 -8.87 -0.27 -0.57
N VAL A 31 -8.44 -1.43 -1.09
CA VAL A 31 -8.28 -1.64 -2.54
C VAL A 31 -9.62 -1.60 -3.27
N GLN A 32 -10.67 -2.21 -2.71
CA GLN A 32 -12.02 -2.15 -3.27
C GLN A 32 -12.56 -0.72 -3.31
N TYR A 33 -12.38 0.03 -2.23
CA TYR A 33 -12.74 1.45 -2.16
C TYR A 33 -11.99 2.25 -3.23
N TYR A 34 -10.66 2.11 -3.33
CA TYR A 34 -9.86 2.84 -4.31
C TYR A 34 -10.32 2.56 -5.75
N LYS A 35 -10.57 1.29 -6.07
CA LYS A 35 -11.08 0.89 -7.39
C LYS A 35 -12.44 1.50 -7.69
N LYS A 36 -13.36 1.47 -6.72
CA LYS A 36 -14.71 2.01 -6.88
C LYS A 36 -14.72 3.53 -7.01
N GLU A 37 -13.90 4.21 -6.21
CA GLU A 37 -13.99 5.66 -6.04
C GLU A 37 -13.05 6.46 -6.94
N HIS A 38 -11.98 5.88 -7.46
CA HIS A 38 -10.96 6.64 -8.19
C HIS A 38 -10.61 6.12 -9.59
N VAL A 39 -10.84 4.83 -9.89
CA VAL A 39 -10.55 4.32 -11.24
C VAL A 39 -11.57 4.86 -12.23
N GLY A 40 -11.09 5.55 -13.27
CA GLY A 40 -11.93 6.09 -14.34
C GLY A 40 -12.70 7.37 -13.98
N LYS A 41 -12.43 8.00 -12.83
CA LYS A 41 -13.05 9.26 -12.42
C LYS A 41 -12.19 10.49 -12.77
N GLN A 42 -12.84 11.64 -12.94
CA GLN A 42 -12.21 12.91 -13.36
C GLN A 42 -11.27 13.52 -12.30
N GLU A 43 -11.46 13.21 -11.02
CA GLU A 43 -10.60 13.66 -9.92
C GLU A 43 -9.81 12.48 -9.34
N PRO A 44 -8.67 12.12 -9.95
CA PRO A 44 -7.83 11.07 -9.43
C PRO A 44 -7.12 11.51 -8.15
N VAL A 45 -6.84 10.54 -7.28
CA VAL A 45 -5.88 10.68 -6.18
C VAL A 45 -4.61 11.37 -6.67
N GLN A 46 -3.96 12.21 -5.85
CA GLN A 46 -2.75 12.94 -6.24
C GLN A 46 -1.69 12.00 -6.81
N TYR A 47 -0.89 12.48 -7.78
CA TYR A 47 0.08 11.63 -8.49
C TYR A 47 1.03 10.91 -7.53
N GLU A 48 1.57 11.62 -6.54
CA GLU A 48 2.48 11.07 -5.54
C GLU A 48 1.85 9.91 -4.75
N ASP A 49 0.59 10.08 -4.34
CA ASP A 49 -0.17 9.05 -3.65
C ASP A 49 -0.44 7.84 -4.57
N ARG A 50 -0.69 8.05 -5.87
CA ARG A 50 -0.83 6.95 -6.84
C ARG A 50 0.46 6.15 -6.98
N ILE A 51 1.61 6.83 -7.06
CA ILE A 51 2.92 6.16 -7.11
C ILE A 51 3.19 5.37 -5.84
N LYS A 52 2.86 5.94 -4.67
CA LYS A 52 2.98 5.24 -3.39
C LYS A 52 2.08 4.00 -3.31
N LEU A 53 0.83 4.10 -3.76
CA LEU A 53 -0.08 2.94 -3.80
C LEU A 53 0.41 1.86 -4.78
N LEU A 54 0.96 2.28 -5.91
CA LEU A 54 1.56 1.36 -6.90
C LEU A 54 2.75 0.61 -6.31
N SER A 55 3.70 1.31 -5.67
CA SER A 55 4.88 0.68 -5.08
C SER A 55 4.52 -0.30 -3.97
N LEU A 56 3.59 0.07 -3.09
CA LEU A 56 3.07 -0.81 -2.03
C LEU A 56 2.37 -2.04 -2.61
N SER A 57 1.60 -1.88 -3.69
CA SER A 57 0.92 -3.01 -4.35
C SER A 57 1.93 -3.98 -4.97
N LYS A 58 2.98 -3.46 -5.63
CA LYS A 58 4.08 -4.29 -6.17
C LYS A 58 4.82 -5.04 -5.07
N GLN A 59 5.09 -4.38 -3.94
CA GLN A 59 5.76 -4.98 -2.79
C GLN A 59 4.94 -6.16 -2.21
N ILE A 60 3.61 -6.03 -2.12
CA ILE A 60 2.74 -7.11 -1.65
C ILE A 60 2.74 -8.30 -2.62
N GLN A 61 2.78 -8.03 -3.93
CA GLN A 61 2.70 -9.07 -4.96
C GLN A 61 4.02 -9.81 -5.18
N ASN A 62 5.13 -9.08 -5.19
CA ASN A 62 6.43 -9.59 -5.64
C ASN A 62 7.46 -9.70 -4.50
N GLY A 63 7.16 -9.15 -3.32
CA GLY A 63 8.13 -9.01 -2.23
C GLY A 63 9.08 -7.83 -2.45
N PRO A 64 10.20 -7.78 -1.70
CA PRO A 64 11.21 -6.72 -1.81
C PRO A 64 11.77 -6.59 -3.23
N ILE A 65 12.09 -5.37 -3.64
CA ILE A 65 12.84 -5.13 -4.87
C ILE A 65 14.18 -5.87 -4.80
N THR A 66 14.52 -6.59 -5.87
CA THR A 66 15.82 -7.25 -6.04
C THR A 66 16.56 -6.60 -7.21
N ASP A 67 17.89 -6.70 -7.22
CA ASP A 67 18.76 -6.11 -8.25
C ASP A 67 18.46 -6.63 -9.68
N GLU A 68 17.72 -7.73 -9.80
CA GLU A 68 17.26 -8.28 -11.08
C GLU A 68 16.17 -7.42 -11.74
N PHE A 69 15.43 -6.63 -10.95
CA PHE A 69 14.41 -5.68 -11.42
C PHE A 69 15.00 -4.32 -11.84
N ASP A 70 16.30 -4.10 -11.62
CA ASP A 70 17.01 -2.84 -11.97
C ASP A 70 17.20 -2.66 -13.49
N ASN A 71 16.79 -3.65 -14.29
CA ASN A 71 16.79 -3.56 -15.76
C ASN A 71 15.55 -2.88 -16.35
N ALA A 72 14.56 -2.52 -15.54
CA ALA A 72 13.56 -1.54 -15.94
C ALA A 72 14.20 -0.15 -15.79
N GLY A 73 14.83 0.33 -16.87
CA GLY A 73 15.58 1.59 -16.86
C GLY A 73 14.81 2.74 -16.21
N TRP A 74 15.56 3.70 -15.67
CA TRP A 74 15.18 4.92 -14.92
C TRP A 74 13.94 5.72 -15.40
N LEU A 75 13.35 5.39 -16.55
CA LEU A 75 12.26 6.08 -17.24
C LEU A 75 11.07 5.19 -17.67
N ASP A 76 10.81 4.01 -17.10
CA ASP A 76 9.46 3.41 -17.23
C ASP A 76 8.43 4.09 -16.30
N ILE A 77 8.48 5.41 -16.29
CA ILE A 77 7.60 6.33 -15.55
C ILE A 77 6.31 6.57 -16.36
N THR A 78 6.25 6.10 -17.61
CA THR A 78 5.17 6.34 -18.57
C THR A 78 5.06 5.19 -19.59
N GLY A 79 4.74 3.98 -19.17
CA GLY A 79 4.38 2.92 -20.12
C GLY A 79 3.02 3.12 -20.81
N ASN A 80 2.20 4.10 -20.38
CA ASN A 80 0.90 4.36 -21.01
C ASN A 80 0.29 5.77 -20.83
N ASP A 81 1.02 6.77 -20.29
CA ASP A 81 0.43 8.09 -19.97
C ASP A 81 0.94 9.25 -20.85
N VAL A 82 1.66 8.97 -21.94
CA VAL A 82 1.92 9.97 -22.99
C VAL A 82 1.67 9.37 -24.39
N LYS A 83 0.42 9.52 -24.83
CA LYS A 83 -0.16 9.30 -26.18
C LYS A 83 -0.24 7.88 -26.74
#